data_AF-A0A954RB93-F1
#
_entry.id   AF-A0A954RB93-F1
#
_cell.length_a   1.000
_cell.length_b   1.000
_cell.length_c   1.000
_cell.angle_alpha   90.00
_cell.angle_beta   90.00
_cell.angle_gamma   90.00
#
_symmetry.space_group_name_H-M   'P 1'
#
loop_
_entity.id
_entity.type
_entity.pdbx_description
1 polymer ?
#
loop_
_entity_poly.entity_id
_entity_poly.type
_entity_poly.pdbx_seq_one_letter_code
_entity_poly.pdbx_strand_id
1 'polypeptide(L)' 'YVSQEDIRSVALPVLRHRIKTNFNAEAEGISADDLIRRLIEHLPADESSNDRGHVAEVFRSADAG' A
#
# COMPACT_ATOMS: atom_id res chain seq x y z
N TYR A 1 -0.64 -8.27 23.48
CA TYR A 1 0.47 -8.20 22.52
C TYR A 1 -0.15 -8.20 21.13
N VAL A 2 0.29 -7.33 20.24
CA VAL A 2 -0.18 -7.27 18.85
C VAL A 2 1.05 -7.34 17.98
N SER A 3 1.03 -8.24 17.01
CA SER A 3 2.10 -8.48 16.04
C SER A 3 1.80 -7.80 14.70
N GLN A 4 2.80 -7.68 13.83
CA GLN A 4 2.57 -7.19 12.46
C GLN A 4 1.62 -8.11 11.67
N GLU A 5 1.60 -9.41 11.97
CA GLU A 5 0.71 -10.37 11.31
C GLU A 5 -0.76 -10.07 11.64
N ASP A 6 -1.05 -9.66 12.88
CA ASP A 6 -2.40 -9.24 13.28
C ASP A 6 -2.87 -8.06 12.42
N ILE A 7 -1.98 -7.11 12.10
CA ILE A 7 -2.28 -5.96 11.24
C ILE A 7 -2.46 -6.40 9.78
N ARG A 8 -1.58 -7.27 9.25
CA ARG A 8 -1.67 -7.79 7.88
C ARG A 8 -2.99 -8.54 7.67
N SER A 9 -3.45 -9.31 8.66
CA SER A 9 -4.69 -10.09 8.60
C SER A 9 -5.95 -9.24 8.40
N VAL A 10 -5.94 -7.98 8.88
CA VAL A 10 -7.09 -7.06 8.80
C VAL A 10 -6.92 -5.98 7.72
N ALA A 11 -5.79 -5.96 7.00
CA ALA A 11 -5.49 -4.89 6.05
C ALA A 11 -6.50 -4.80 4.89
N LEU A 12 -6.87 -5.94 4.29
CA LEU A 12 -7.86 -5.98 3.21
C LEU A 12 -9.23 -5.38 3.62
N PRO A 13 -9.93 -5.89 4.66
CA PRO A 13 -11.24 -5.36 5.02
C PRO A 13 -11.20 -3.89 5.49
N VAL A 14 -10.09 -3.42 6.06
CA VAL A 14 -9.95 -2.02 6.51
C VAL A 14 -9.71 -1.07 5.34
N LEU A 15 -8.89 -1.47 4.36
CA LEU A 15 -8.40 -0.58 3.30
C LEU A 15 -9.17 -0.68 1.97
N ARG A 16 -9.87 -1.79 1.71
CA ARG A 16 -10.56 -2.06 0.42
C ARG A 16 -11.44 -0.92 -0.08
N HIS A 17 -12.17 -0.28 0.82
CA HIS A 17 -13.07 0.84 0.48
C HIS A 17 -12.46 2.21 0.77
N ARG A 18 -11.19 2.26 1.19
CA ARG A 18 -10.44 3.48 1.51
C ARG A 18 -9.40 3.84 0.47
N ILE A 19 -9.14 2.94 -0.48
CA ILE A 19 -8.21 3.12 -1.58
C ILE A 19 -9.02 3.11 -2.88
N LYS A 20 -8.76 4.11 -3.73
CA LYS A 20 -9.37 4.22 -5.05
C LYS A 20 -8.28 4.09 -6.12
N THR A 21 -8.55 3.30 -7.13
CA THR A 21 -7.74 3.17 -8.35
C THR A 21 -7.84 4.44 -9.19
N ASN A 22 -6.79 4.72 -9.97
CA ASN A 22 -6.86 5.75 -11.02
C ASN A 22 -7.42 5.13 -12.33
N PHE A 23 -7.69 5.98 -13.32
CA PHE A 23 -8.30 5.53 -14.59
C PHE A 23 -7.44 4.49 -15.33
N ASN A 24 -6.12 4.66 -15.33
CA ASN A 24 -5.21 3.73 -15.99
C ASN A 24 -5.26 2.35 -15.34
N ALA A 25 -5.23 2.29 -13.99
CA ALA A 25 -5.34 1.05 -13.24
C ALA A 25 -6.70 0.35 -13.48
N GLU A 26 -7.79 1.12 -13.54
CA GLU A 26 -9.11 0.59 -13.89
C GLU A 26 -9.15 0.02 -15.32
N ALA A 27 -8.54 0.71 -16.29
CA ALA A 27 -8.45 0.26 -17.67
C ALA A 27 -7.62 -1.04 -17.81
N GLU A 28 -6.62 -1.23 -16.95
CA GLU A 28 -5.81 -2.45 -16.84
C GLU A 28 -6.47 -3.56 -16.00
N GLY A 29 -7.65 -3.31 -15.43
CA GLY A 29 -8.37 -4.28 -14.59
C GLY A 29 -7.72 -4.51 -13.22
N ILE A 30 -6.89 -3.58 -12.74
CA ILE A 30 -6.26 -3.65 -11.42
C ILE A 30 -7.28 -3.22 -10.37
N SER A 31 -7.53 -4.07 -9.37
CA SER A 31 -8.45 -3.75 -8.28
C SER A 31 -7.75 -3.11 -7.06
N ALA A 32 -8.53 -2.49 -6.18
CA ALA A 32 -8.04 -2.00 -4.90
C ALA A 32 -7.42 -3.12 -4.04
N ASP A 33 -7.97 -4.34 -4.11
CA ASP A 33 -7.42 -5.50 -3.41
C ASP A 33 -6.03 -5.89 -3.94
N ASP A 34 -5.80 -5.79 -5.25
CA ASP A 34 -4.51 -6.06 -5.86
C ASP A 34 -3.46 -5.05 -5.41
N LEU A 35 -3.83 -3.76 -5.35
CA LEU A 35 -2.96 -2.73 -4.81
C LEU A 35 -2.62 -2.98 -3.33
N ILE A 36 -3.61 -3.34 -2.51
CA ILE A 36 -3.39 -3.61 -1.08
C ILE A 36 -2.42 -4.79 -0.90
N ARG A 37 -2.60 -5.89 -1.65
CA ARG A 37 -1.67 -7.03 -1.60
C ARG A 37 -0.25 -6.64 -1.99
N ARG A 38 -0.10 -5.91 -3.11
CA ARG A 38 1.21 -5.41 -3.57
C ARG A 38 1.86 -4.53 -2.49
N LEU A 39 1.13 -3.60 -1.89
CA LEU A 39 1.65 -2.73 -0.83
C LEU A 39 2.16 -3.55 0.37
N ILE A 40 1.40 -4.55 0.82
CA ILE A 40 1.78 -5.41 1.95
C ILE A 40 3.04 -6.23 1.62
N GLU A 41 3.18 -6.70 0.39
CA GLU A 41 4.37 -7.44 -0.09
C GLU A 41 5.62 -6.56 -0.19
N HIS A 42 5.45 -5.29 -0.59
CA HIS A 42 6.57 -4.35 -0.78
C HIS A 42 7.06 -3.71 0.52
N LEU A 43 6.28 -3.78 1.60
CA LEU A 43 6.69 -3.25 2.89
C LEU A 43 7.56 -4.26 3.64
N PRO A 44 8.82 -3.90 3.99
CA PRO A 44 9.69 -4.77 4.76
C PRO A 44 9.04 -5.09 6.11
N ALA A 45 9.12 -6.34 6.53
CA ALA A 45 8.64 -6.77 7.85
C ALA A 45 9.56 -6.30 9.00
N ASP A 46 10.71 -5.70 8.66
CA ASP A 46 11.75 -5.37 9.62
C ASP A 46 11.86 -3.85 9.84
N GLU A 47 11.99 -3.47 11.11
CA GLU A 47 12.04 -2.08 11.60
C GLU A 47 13.28 -1.31 11.10
N SER A 48 14.26 -2.03 10.52
CA SER A 48 15.53 -1.48 10.02
C SER A 48 15.39 -0.51 8.84
N SER A 49 14.18 -0.42 8.24
CA SER A 49 13.90 0.43 7.07
C SER A 49 13.08 1.68 7.39
N ASN A 50 12.89 2.05 8.67
CA ASN A 50 12.14 3.26 9.06
C ASN A 50 12.96 4.55 8.84
N ASP A 51 13.58 4.69 7.67
CA ASP A 51 14.17 5.94 7.24
C ASP A 51 13.03 6.87 6.77
N ARG A 52 12.80 7.95 7.53
CA ARG A 52 11.79 8.96 7.21
C ARG A 52 11.99 9.56 5.81
N GLY A 53 13.17 9.37 5.20
CA GLY A 53 13.46 9.73 3.81
C GLY A 53 12.65 8.93 2.78
N HIS A 54 12.42 7.64 3.00
CA HIS A 54 11.80 6.77 1.98
C HIS A 54 10.30 7.03 1.80
N VAL A 55 9.60 7.39 2.88
CA VAL A 55 8.18 7.79 2.82
C VAL A 55 8.01 9.04 1.94
N ALA A 56 8.94 10.00 2.04
CA ALA A 56 8.91 11.20 1.20
C ALA A 56 9.15 10.89 -0.30
N GLU A 57 9.89 9.83 -0.64
CA GLU A 57 10.07 9.41 -2.05
C GLU A 57 8.80 8.83 -2.64
N VAL A 58 8.10 7.98 -1.88
CA VAL A 58 6.84 7.37 -2.31
C VAL A 58 5.76 8.43 -2.59
N PHE A 59 5.65 9.45 -1.74
CA PHE A 59 4.67 10.53 -1.92
C PHE A 59 5.10 11.62 -2.92
N ARG A 60 6.35 11.60 -3.42
CA ARG A 60 6.87 12.55 -4.42
C ARG A 60 6.60 12.14 -5.87
N SER A 61 6.06 10.95 -6.13
CA SER A 61 5.57 10.60 -7.47
C SER A 61 4.26 11.35 -7.74
N ALA A 62 4.43 12.65 -8.00
CA ALA A 62 3.46 13.47 -8.69
C ALA A 62 3.60 13.16 -10.19
N ASP A 63 2.95 12.10 -10.64
CA ASP A 63 2.37 12.12 -11.98
C ASP A 63 1.22 13.15 -11.94
N ALA A 64 1.62 14.42 -11.96
CA ALA A 64 0.79 15.57 -12.28
C ALA A 64 0.97 15.80 -13.79
N GLY A 65 0.18 15.08 -14.58
CA GLY A 65 -0.01 15.26 -16.01
C GLY A 65 -1.48 15.05 -16.33
#